data_AF-A0A7V4JHL9-F1
#
_entry.id   AF-A0A7V4JHL9-F1
#
_cell.length_a   1.000
_cell.length_b   1.000
_cell.length_c   1.000
_cell.angle_alpha   90.00
_cell.angle_beta   90.00
_cell.angle_gamma   90.00
#
_symmetry.space_group_name_H-M   'P 1'
#
loop_
_entity.id
_entity.type
_entity.pdbx_description
1 polymer ?
#
loop_
_entity_poly.entity_id
_entity_poly.type
_entity_poly.pdbx_seq_one_letter_code
_entity_poly.pdbx_strand_id
1 'polypeptide(L)'
;MTGPDLLLVYGDSLTSYELSPDHPLKPSRYSLTVALLEELGWLALPQVVKKEPRPATLSELLTVHSYQYVDAVQKAQTAIRKQEKPPDLSVFGLGTPDVPLFKDIH
;
A
#
# COMPACT_ATOMS: atom_id res chain seq x y z
N MET A 1 -10.82 -30.67 -2.02
CA MET A 1 -10.22 -29.38 -1.60
C MET A 1 -11.38 -28.43 -1.34
N THR A 2 -11.66 -28.04 -0.10
CA THR A 2 -12.67 -27.01 0.18
C THR A 2 -11.98 -25.91 0.96
N GLY A 3 -11.23 -25.07 0.23
CA GLY A 3 -10.85 -23.76 0.76
C GLY A 3 -12.09 -22.85 0.84
N PRO A 4 -11.99 -21.66 1.44
CA PRO A 4 -13.08 -20.70 1.39
C PRO A 4 -13.38 -20.34 -0.07
N ASP A 5 -14.66 -20.23 -0.42
CA ASP A 5 -15.08 -19.82 -1.76
C ASP A 5 -14.69 -18.36 -2.04
N LEU A 6 -14.48 -17.55 -0.99
CA LEU A 6 -14.05 -16.16 -1.11
C LEU A 6 -13.00 -15.77 -0.04
N LEU A 7 -11.87 -15.24 -0.50
CA LEU A 7 -10.82 -14.66 0.35
C LEU A 7 -10.80 -13.14 0.18
N LEU A 8 -11.02 -12.40 1.28
CA LEU A 8 -10.78 -10.97 1.37
C LEU A 8 -9.38 -10.73 1.92
N VAL A 9 -8.51 -10.12 1.12
CA VAL A 9 -7.20 -9.65 1.60
C VAL A 9 -7.35 -8.19 2.02
N TYR A 10 -7.38 -7.95 3.33
CA TYR A 10 -7.50 -6.61 3.90
C TYR A 10 -6.81 -6.57 5.26
N GLY A 11 -6.22 -5.42 5.56
CA GLY A 11 -5.58 -5.13 6.82
C GLY A 11 -5.45 -3.64 7.07
N ASP A 12 -5.30 -3.25 8.33
CA ASP A 12 -5.14 -1.84 8.71
C ASP A 12 -3.89 -1.22 8.07
N SER A 13 -2.88 -2.05 7.76
CA SER A 13 -1.67 -1.67 7.01
C SER A 13 -1.96 -1.10 5.62
N LEU A 14 -3.09 -1.44 5.00
CA LEU A 14 -3.50 -0.86 3.71
C LEU A 14 -4.06 0.56 3.85
N THR A 15 -4.25 1.03 5.08
CA THR A 15 -4.85 2.33 5.38
C THR A 15 -3.92 3.31 6.10
N SER A 16 -2.70 2.89 6.43
CA SER A 16 -1.76 3.67 7.24
C SER A 16 -1.01 4.79 6.49
N TYR A 17 -1.22 4.94 5.18
CA TYR A 17 -0.49 5.93 4.37
C TYR A 17 -1.26 7.24 4.20
N GLU A 18 -0.55 8.36 4.22
CA GLU A 18 -1.07 9.67 3.79
C GLU A 18 -0.11 10.27 2.77
N LEU A 19 -0.54 10.35 1.51
CA LEU A 19 0.27 10.91 0.41
C LEU A 19 0.54 12.40 0.64
N SER A 20 -0.53 13.15 0.93
CA SER A 20 -0.51 14.51 1.49
C SER A 20 -1.91 14.88 2.02
N PRO A 21 -2.04 15.95 2.83
CA PRO A 21 -3.33 16.41 3.34
C PRO A 21 -4.35 16.70 2.22
N ASP A 22 -3.90 17.22 1.08
CA ASP A 22 -4.77 17.62 -0.04
C ASP A 22 -4.82 16.60 -1.19
N HIS A 23 -4.09 15.49 -1.10
CA HIS A 23 -4.07 14.49 -2.17
C HIS A 23 -5.44 13.80 -2.33
N PRO A 24 -5.98 13.66 -3.55
CA PRO A 24 -7.34 13.12 -3.77
C PRO A 24 -7.44 11.63 -3.47
N LEU A 25 -6.35 10.87 -3.65
CA LEU A 25 -6.30 9.46 -3.27
C LEU A 25 -6.18 9.34 -1.75
N LYS A 26 -7.26 8.92 -1.09
CA LYS A 26 -7.31 8.67 0.36
C LYS A 26 -7.40 7.17 0.66
N PRO A 27 -6.62 6.65 1.62
CA PRO A 27 -6.69 5.25 2.06
C PRO A 27 -8.06 4.87 2.67
N SER A 28 -8.78 5.85 3.23
CA SER A 28 -10.07 5.65 3.91
C SER A 28 -11.11 4.96 3.03
N ARG A 29 -10.97 5.04 1.70
CA ARG A 29 -11.82 4.29 0.77
C ARG A 29 -11.85 2.78 1.08
N TYR A 30 -10.73 2.21 1.54
CA TYR A 30 -10.67 0.78 1.86
C TYR A 30 -11.39 0.46 3.17
N SER A 31 -11.11 1.21 4.24
CA SER A 31 -11.77 0.99 5.54
C SER A 31 -13.28 1.23 5.47
N LEU A 32 -13.72 2.26 4.73
CA LEU A 32 -15.14 2.53 4.51
C LEU A 32 -15.82 1.42 3.70
N THR A 33 -15.13 0.86 2.70
CA THR A 33 -15.67 -0.27 1.92
C THR A 33 -15.82 -1.51 2.80
N VAL A 34 -14.81 -1.84 3.60
CA VAL A 34 -14.87 -3.01 4.50
C VAL A 34 -15.93 -2.81 5.58
N ALA A 35 -16.02 -1.64 6.19
CA ALA A 35 -17.06 -1.32 7.17
C ALA A 35 -18.47 -1.49 6.57
N LEU A 36 -18.70 -1.03 5.33
CA LEU A 36 -19.98 -1.23 4.65
C LEU A 36 -20.29 -2.73 4.43
N LEU A 37 -19.30 -3.53 4.02
CA LEU A 37 -19.47 -4.97 3.83
C LEU A 37 -19.76 -5.71 5.15
N GLU A 38 -19.17 -5.24 6.25
CA GLU A 38 -19.43 -5.73 7.61
C GLU A 38 -20.86 -5.40 8.05
N GLU A 39 -21.30 -4.15 7.87
CA GLU A 39 -22.67 -3.69 8.20
C GLU A 39 -23.75 -4.40 7.36
N LEU A 40 -23.45 -4.73 6.11
CA LEU A 40 -24.34 -5.54 5.25
C LEU A 40 -24.36 -7.04 5.63
N GLY A 41 -23.53 -7.47 6.58
CA GLY A 41 -23.41 -8.86 7.02
C GLY A 41 -22.70 -9.79 6.04
N TRP A 42 -22.12 -9.25 4.96
CA TRP A 42 -21.50 -10.08 3.91
C TRP A 42 -20.20 -10.73 4.37
N LEU A 43 -19.48 -10.08 5.28
CA LEU A 43 -18.25 -10.65 5.85
C LEU A 43 -18.52 -11.70 6.95
N ALA A 44 -19.77 -11.83 7.42
CA ALA A 44 -20.16 -12.85 8.40
C ALA A 44 -20.55 -14.20 7.75
N LEU A 45 -20.59 -14.25 6.42
CA LEU A 45 -20.91 -15.47 5.68
C LEU A 45 -19.81 -16.54 5.90
N PRO A 46 -20.17 -17.81 6.14
CA PRO A 46 -19.20 -18.86 6.52
C PRO A 46 -18.16 -19.18 5.43
N GLN A 47 -18.44 -18.86 4.18
CA GLN A 47 -17.53 -19.05 3.05
C GLN A 47 -16.54 -17.90 2.84
N VAL A 48 -16.66 -16.81 3.61
CA VAL A 48 -15.79 -15.63 3.52
C VAL A 48 -14.71 -15.72 4.59
N VAL A 49 -13.45 -15.61 4.15
CA VAL A 49 -12.30 -15.53 5.05
C VAL A 49 -11.58 -14.22 4.81
N LYS A 50 -11.28 -13.50 5.90
CA LYS A 50 -10.44 -12.30 5.89
C LYS A 50 -9.00 -12.69 6.24
N LYS A 51 -8.03 -12.21 5.46
CA LYS A 51 -6.59 -12.34 5.76
C LYS A 51 -5.88 -11.02 5.59
N GLU A 52 -4.96 -10.76 6.52
CA GLU A 52 -4.04 -9.65 6.43
C GLU A 52 -3.07 -9.83 5.26
N PRO A 53 -2.78 -8.77 4.48
CA PRO A 53 -1.72 -8.82 3.48
C PRO A 53 -0.36 -8.89 4.17
N ARG A 54 0.57 -9.62 3.55
CA ARG A 54 1.99 -9.55 3.92
C ARG A 54 2.72 -8.54 3.02
N PRO A 55 3.83 -7.96 3.48
CA PRO A 55 4.75 -7.27 2.60
C PRO A 55 5.21 -8.17 1.45
N ALA A 56 5.30 -7.60 0.25
CA ALA A 56 5.91 -8.25 -0.89
C ALA A 56 7.42 -8.39 -0.65
N THR A 57 7.99 -9.52 -1.06
CA THR A 57 9.45 -9.73 -0.99
C THR A 57 10.13 -8.98 -2.13
N LEU A 58 11.42 -8.67 -1.97
CA LEU A 58 12.21 -8.06 -3.04
C LEU A 58 12.16 -8.91 -4.32
N SER A 59 12.31 -10.23 -4.21
CA SER A 59 12.25 -11.13 -5.36
C SER A 59 10.93 -11.07 -6.11
N GLU A 60 9.81 -10.89 -5.39
CA GLU A 60 8.48 -10.73 -6.01
C GLU A 60 8.36 -9.39 -6.75
N LEU A 61 8.85 -8.30 -6.16
CA LEU A 61 8.85 -6.99 -6.82
C LEU A 61 9.71 -7.00 -8.11
N LEU A 62 10.84 -7.71 -8.07
CA LEU A 62 11.76 -7.83 -9.20
C LEU A 62 11.24 -8.73 -10.35
N THR A 63 10.07 -9.37 -10.19
CA THR A 63 9.43 -10.07 -11.31
C THR A 63 8.93 -9.13 -12.41
N VAL A 64 8.70 -7.85 -12.07
CA VAL A 64 8.19 -6.82 -12.98
C VAL A 64 9.07 -5.57 -12.95
N HIS A 65 9.51 -5.14 -11.77
CA HIS A 65 10.25 -3.89 -11.60
C HIS A 65 11.77 -4.08 -11.76
N SER A 66 12.45 -3.06 -12.26
CA SER A 66 13.91 -3.03 -12.23
C SER A 66 14.43 -2.83 -10.82
N TYR A 67 15.62 -3.35 -10.54
CA TYR A 67 16.28 -3.13 -9.25
C TYR A 67 16.50 -1.65 -8.97
N GLN A 68 16.86 -0.85 -9.99
CA GLN A 68 17.06 0.59 -9.83
C GLN A 68 15.81 1.33 -9.35
N TYR A 69 14.62 0.93 -9.83
CA TYR A 69 13.37 1.53 -9.37
C TYR A 69 13.06 1.17 -7.92
N VAL A 70 13.21 -0.11 -7.55
CA VAL A 70 12.96 -0.56 -6.17
C VAL A 70 13.94 0.12 -5.19
N ASP A 71 15.21 0.21 -5.56
CA ASP A 71 16.25 0.91 -4.79
C ASP A 71 15.95 2.41 -4.67
N ALA A 72 15.44 3.06 -5.71
CA ALA A 72 15.01 4.46 -5.66
C ALA A 72 13.91 4.70 -4.62
N VAL A 73 12.88 3.84 -4.58
CA VAL A 73 11.81 3.89 -3.58
C VAL A 73 12.37 3.71 -2.17
N GLN A 74 13.28 2.74 -1.97
CA GLN A 74 13.91 2.48 -0.66
C GLN A 74 14.81 3.64 -0.20
N LYS A 75 15.55 4.26 -1.12
CA LYS A 75 16.38 5.44 -0.84
C LYS A 75 15.53 6.65 -0.47
N ALA A 76 14.43 6.88 -1.18
CA ALA A 76 13.48 7.93 -0.84
C ALA A 76 12.95 7.75 0.59
N GLN A 77 12.47 6.54 0.91
CA GLN A 77 12.01 6.18 2.24
C GLN A 77 13.07 6.44 3.32
N THR A 78 14.31 6.02 3.05
CA THR A 78 15.43 6.17 3.98
C THR A 78 15.72 7.65 4.24
N ALA A 79 15.79 8.47 3.19
CA ALA A 79 16.05 9.90 3.32
C ALA A 79 14.95 10.59 4.15
N ILE A 80 13.67 10.29 3.88
CA ILE A 80 12.53 10.87 4.60
C ILE A 80 12.56 10.50 6.09
N ARG A 81 12.80 9.22 6.40
CA ARG A 81 12.91 8.76 7.80
C ARG A 81 14.05 9.44 8.54
N LYS A 82 15.15 9.75 7.85
CA LYS A 82 16.30 10.49 8.39
C LYS A 82 16.13 12.01 8.37
N GLN A 83 15.03 12.53 7.82
CA GLN A 83 14.81 13.97 7.61
C GLN A 83 15.89 14.60 6.72
N GLU A 84 16.43 13.82 5.79
CA GLU A 84 17.40 14.26 4.78
C GLU A 84 16.67 14.65 3.49
N LYS A 85 17.30 15.52 2.69
CA LYS A 85 16.78 15.82 1.35
C LYS A 85 16.97 14.58 0.46
N PRO A 86 15.89 13.98 -0.07
CA PRO A 86 16.04 12.87 -1.01
C PRO A 86 16.74 13.34 -2.29
N PRO A 87 17.46 12.44 -2.99
CA PRO A 87 18.00 12.75 -4.31
C PRO A 87 16.85 13.08 -5.28
N ASP A 88 17.19 13.67 -6.44
CA ASP A 88 16.21 13.81 -7.51
C ASP A 88 15.87 12.43 -8.08
N LEU A 89 14.61 12.03 -7.89
CA LEU A 89 14.06 10.75 -8.32
C LEU A 89 12.95 10.92 -9.36
N SER A 90 12.87 12.11 -9.98
CA SER A 90 11.87 12.43 -11.01
C SER A 90 11.96 11.52 -12.24
N VAL A 91 13.14 11.00 -12.56
CA VAL A 91 13.33 9.99 -13.62
C VAL A 91 12.56 8.68 -13.35
N PHE A 92 12.25 8.41 -12.08
CA PHE A 92 11.41 7.30 -11.63
C PHE A 92 9.96 7.73 -11.35
N GLY A 93 9.60 8.99 -11.62
CA GLY A 93 8.28 9.55 -11.34
C GLY A 93 8.00 9.88 -9.86
N LEU A 94 9.00 9.76 -8.99
CA LEU A 94 8.86 9.95 -7.54
C LEU A 94 9.09 11.40 -7.13
N GLY A 95 8.37 11.86 -6.10
CA GLY A 95 8.45 13.24 -5.60
C GLY A 95 7.69 14.26 -6.45
N THR A 96 6.79 13.78 -7.28
CA THR A 96 5.86 14.61 -8.06
C THR A 96 4.59 14.89 -7.24
N PRO A 97 3.72 15.82 -7.66
CA PRO A 97 2.42 16.02 -7.01
C PRO A 97 1.54 14.76 -7.00
N ASP A 98 1.63 13.93 -8.05
CA ASP A 98 0.86 12.68 -8.19
C ASP A 98 1.47 11.52 -7.37
N VAL A 99 2.80 11.51 -7.21
CA VAL A 99 3.52 10.47 -6.45
C VAL A 99 4.44 11.17 -5.43
N PRO A 100 3.85 11.79 -4.39
CA PRO A 100 4.62 12.51 -3.39
C PRO A 100 5.45 11.55 -2.53
N LEU A 101 6.49 12.10 -1.91
CA LEU A 101 7.32 11.39 -0.96
C LEU A 101 6.77 11.60 0.46
N PHE A 102 6.45 10.52 1.18
CA PHE A 102 5.88 10.56 2.53
C PHE A 102 6.56 9.58 3.50
N LYS A 103 6.18 9.59 4.78
CA LYS A 103 6.95 8.97 5.87
C LYS A 103 7.00 7.43 5.82
N ASP A 104 6.16 6.75 5.04
CA ASP A 104 6.10 5.29 4.91
C ASP A 104 5.61 4.87 3.50
N ILE A 105 6.38 5.24 2.47
CA ILE A 105 6.16 4.89 1.05
C ILE A 105 6.15 3.37 0.82
N HIS A 106 6.83 2.59 1.67
CA HIS A 106 6.77 1.14 1.69
C HIS A 106 6.97 0.56 3.10
#